data_AF-A0A2E2QT76-F1
#
_entry.id   AF-A0A2E2QT76-F1
#
_cell.length_a   1.000
_cell.length_b   1.000
_cell.length_c   1.000
_cell.angle_alpha   90.00
_cell.angle_beta   90.00
_cell.angle_gamma   90.00
#
_symmetry.space_group_name_H-M   'P 1'
#
loop_
_entity.id
_entity.type
_entity.pdbx_description
1 polymer ?
#
loop_
_entity_poly.entity_id
_entity_poly.type
_entity_poly.pdbx_seq_one_letter_code
_entity_poly.pdbx_strand_id
1 'polypeptide(L)'
;MTDVYRDTAYRSDAIPELSAGGHPDMDKAFQRLPWGRAQNPVVPNTMEAQLAYARMYGESCDAEGGYPWGESVFGVSKGFLSGLQGFLYILYMTMAVGFFISLFPLFILVLTALFTDPTLQGVAKIYHTFEIPYAILAVGYFGGKYGRILLVRLTHKRQRANPTGLYRREGLVRIKKGKAVFEAPFIEFDAYLVHSPSGRGGRYFNLLLQHRYSKHQLWMNGLLTDAMDQKEVYAYWEMIQQFMDVSGPLPDVPIFEPFRHGDPVTAEWDQRTGRDPFKWRNISPESWRKHHEQTYRERLRATNFHQACILDAHIQGRGLPLPDQPQGAMLA
;
A
#
# COMPACT_ATOMS: atom_id res chain seq x y z
N MET A 1 17.89 -2.36 -27.01
CA MET A 1 16.85 -2.53 -25.99
C MET A 1 16.88 -3.97 -25.56
N THR A 2 17.34 -4.22 -24.34
CA THR A 2 17.40 -5.55 -23.73
C THR A 2 15.99 -6.17 -23.71
N ASP A 3 15.87 -7.48 -23.97
CA ASP A 3 14.66 -8.34 -23.99
C ASP A 3 13.76 -8.31 -22.72
N VAL A 4 13.94 -7.32 -21.85
CA VAL A 4 13.35 -7.23 -20.51
C VAL A 4 12.06 -6.41 -20.49
N TYR A 5 11.89 -5.44 -21.40
CA TYR A 5 10.69 -4.62 -21.52
C TYR A 5 9.92 -4.98 -22.78
N ARG A 6 8.59 -5.03 -22.70
CA ARG A 6 7.75 -5.20 -23.88
C ARG A 6 7.68 -3.89 -24.66
N ASP A 7 7.37 -3.98 -25.95
CA ASP A 7 7.17 -2.81 -26.81
C ASP A 7 6.01 -1.91 -26.35
N THR A 8 5.09 -2.46 -25.56
CA THR A 8 3.96 -1.75 -24.95
C THR A 8 4.34 -0.99 -23.66
N ALA A 9 5.59 -1.08 -23.21
CA ALA A 9 6.05 -0.41 -22.00
C ALA A 9 5.92 1.11 -22.10
N TYR A 10 5.46 1.75 -21.02
CA TYR A 10 5.24 3.19 -21.02
C TYR A 10 6.58 3.95 -21.04
N ARG A 11 6.65 4.96 -21.92
CA ARG A 11 7.80 5.81 -22.14
C ARG A 11 7.37 7.26 -22.25
N SER A 12 7.88 8.13 -21.36
CA SER A 12 7.53 9.56 -21.38
C SER A 12 8.21 10.35 -22.52
N ASP A 13 9.23 9.75 -23.15
CA ASP A 13 9.94 10.29 -24.31
C ASP A 13 9.33 9.87 -25.66
N ALA A 14 8.45 8.87 -25.68
CA ALA A 14 7.84 8.32 -26.88
C ALA A 14 6.35 8.02 -26.66
N ILE A 15 5.54 9.09 -26.55
CA ILE A 15 4.09 8.98 -26.36
C ILE A 15 3.40 8.75 -27.72
N PRO A 16 2.64 7.66 -27.90
CA PRO A 16 1.86 7.42 -29.11
C PRO A 16 0.67 8.40 -29.20
N GLU A 17 0.11 8.56 -30.40
CA GLU A 17 -1.17 9.24 -30.56
C GLU A 17 -2.29 8.46 -29.89
N LEU A 18 -3.13 9.15 -29.12
CA LEU A 18 -4.23 8.58 -28.36
C LEU A 18 -5.57 9.04 -28.93
N SER A 19 -6.52 8.13 -28.97
CA SER A 19 -7.89 8.40 -29.39
C SER A 19 -8.59 9.37 -28.43
N ALA A 20 -9.57 10.10 -28.94
CA ALA A 20 -10.41 10.96 -28.13
C ALA A 20 -11.14 10.15 -27.05
N GLY A 21 -11.22 10.71 -25.85
CA GLY A 21 -11.95 10.10 -24.75
C GLY A 21 -11.76 10.86 -23.45
N GLY A 22 -12.44 10.40 -22.42
CA GLY A 22 -12.42 11.01 -21.09
C GLY A 22 -13.76 10.87 -20.40
N HIS A 23 -13.79 11.33 -19.15
CA HIS A 23 -15.00 11.32 -18.34
C HIS A 23 -15.33 12.76 -17.92
N PRO A 24 -16.13 13.49 -18.71
CA PRO A 24 -16.50 14.88 -18.39
C PRO A 24 -17.14 15.04 -17.01
N ASP A 25 -17.89 14.03 -16.57
CA ASP A 25 -18.51 14.02 -15.24
C ASP A 25 -17.46 13.92 -14.12
N MET A 26 -16.40 13.14 -14.34
CA MET A 26 -15.26 13.05 -13.42
C MET A 26 -14.45 14.35 -13.43
N ASP A 27 -14.22 14.94 -14.60
CA ASP A 27 -13.50 16.21 -14.75
C ASP A 27 -14.24 17.39 -14.07
N LYS A 28 -15.59 17.31 -13.98
CA LYS A 28 -16.41 18.27 -13.21
C LYS A 28 -16.36 18.02 -11.70
N ALA A 29 -16.35 16.75 -11.29
CA ALA A 29 -16.44 16.36 -9.89
C ALA A 29 -15.10 16.38 -9.15
N PHE A 30 -14.01 16.10 -9.85
CA PHE A 30 -12.68 15.89 -9.27
C PHE A 30 -11.59 16.60 -10.06
N GLN A 31 -10.52 16.97 -9.38
CA GLN A 31 -9.37 17.56 -10.04
C GLN A 31 -8.54 16.46 -10.73
N ARG A 32 -8.42 16.55 -12.05
CA ARG A 32 -7.48 15.72 -12.82
C ARG A 32 -6.05 16.16 -12.58
N LEU A 33 -5.16 15.19 -12.39
CA LEU A 33 -3.72 15.40 -12.21
C LEU A 33 -3.01 15.40 -13.56
N PRO A 34 -2.05 16.31 -13.78
CA PRO A 34 -1.32 16.37 -15.04
C PRO A 34 -0.34 15.20 -15.16
N TRP A 35 -0.14 14.73 -16.40
CA TRP A 35 0.98 13.87 -16.75
C TRP A 35 2.25 14.72 -16.93
N GLY A 36 3.39 14.26 -16.43
CA GLY A 36 4.65 14.96 -16.53
C GLY A 36 5.84 14.03 -16.54
N ARG A 37 7.03 14.62 -16.70
CA ARG A 37 8.31 13.91 -16.65
C ARG A 37 8.86 13.97 -15.24
N ALA A 38 8.31 13.14 -14.35
CA ALA A 38 8.76 13.07 -12.97
C ALA A 38 10.19 12.50 -12.90
N GLN A 39 11.12 13.24 -12.32
CA GLN A 39 12.46 12.75 -11.98
C GLN A 39 12.72 13.02 -10.49
N ASN A 40 12.95 11.95 -9.73
CA ASN A 40 13.16 11.97 -8.27
C ASN A 40 12.00 12.61 -7.48
N PRO A 41 10.79 12.04 -7.58
CA PRO A 41 9.58 12.54 -6.96
C PRO A 41 9.74 12.54 -5.45
N VAL A 42 9.01 13.48 -4.84
CA VAL A 42 8.89 13.55 -3.40
C VAL A 42 8.14 12.29 -2.94
N VAL A 43 8.65 11.61 -1.91
CA VAL A 43 8.11 10.32 -1.45
C VAL A 43 6.90 10.56 -0.55
N PRO A 44 5.68 10.13 -0.89
CA PRO A 44 4.50 10.41 -0.08
C PRO A 44 4.69 10.07 1.42
N ASN A 45 3.84 10.63 2.29
CA ASN A 45 3.80 10.46 3.77
C ASN A 45 3.63 9.01 4.29
N THR A 46 4.48 8.10 3.84
CA THR A 46 4.66 6.72 4.29
C THR A 46 6.13 6.37 4.43
N MET A 47 7.00 7.37 4.50
CA MET A 47 8.45 7.18 4.58
C MET A 47 8.86 6.26 5.73
N GLU A 48 8.29 6.41 6.92
CA GLU A 48 8.59 5.51 8.06
C GLU A 48 8.19 4.06 7.77
N ALA A 49 7.00 3.84 7.19
CA ALA A 49 6.53 2.51 6.82
C ALA A 49 7.38 1.90 5.70
N GLN A 50 7.81 2.71 4.72
CA GLN A 50 8.68 2.28 3.63
C GLN A 50 10.10 1.96 4.14
N LEU A 51 10.65 2.74 5.07
CA LEU A 51 11.94 2.45 5.72
C LEU A 51 11.89 1.17 6.54
N ALA A 52 10.81 0.96 7.30
CA ALA A 52 10.57 -0.28 8.03
C ALA A 52 10.48 -1.48 7.06
N TYR A 53 9.80 -1.31 5.91
CA TYR A 53 9.72 -2.32 4.87
C TYR A 53 11.08 -2.64 4.25
N ALA A 54 11.85 -1.62 3.85
CA ALA A 54 13.17 -1.79 3.26
C ALA A 54 14.12 -2.58 4.19
N ARG A 55 14.03 -2.33 5.51
CA ARG A 55 14.81 -3.02 6.54
C ARG A 55 14.43 -4.47 6.77
N MET A 56 13.23 -4.91 6.36
CA MET A 56 12.87 -6.33 6.46
C MET A 56 13.72 -7.21 5.53
N TYR A 57 14.30 -6.64 4.48
CA TYR A 57 15.19 -7.33 3.54
C TYR A 57 16.64 -7.20 4.00
N GLY A 58 16.97 -7.78 5.16
CA GLY A 58 18.27 -7.66 5.79
C GLY A 58 19.41 -8.27 4.96
N GLU A 59 19.14 -9.33 4.20
CA GLU A 59 20.12 -10.02 3.36
C GLU A 59 19.86 -9.74 1.86
N SER A 60 20.89 -9.80 1.01
CA SER A 60 20.77 -9.55 -0.44
C SER A 60 19.93 -10.62 -1.15
N CYS A 61 19.91 -11.84 -0.61
CA CYS A 61 19.20 -13.00 -1.13
C CYS A 61 17.68 -12.99 -0.88
N ASP A 62 17.19 -12.19 0.08
CA ASP A 62 15.74 -12.07 0.36
C ASP A 62 14.95 -11.45 -0.81
N ALA A 63 15.64 -10.78 -1.74
CA ALA A 63 15.07 -10.15 -2.92
C ALA A 63 15.10 -11.05 -4.18
N GLU A 64 15.75 -12.21 -4.13
CA GLU A 64 15.94 -13.10 -5.30
C GLU A 64 14.67 -13.89 -5.68
N GLY A 65 13.74 -14.08 -4.73
CA GLY A 65 12.60 -14.99 -4.87
C GLY A 65 11.28 -14.36 -5.34
N GLY A 66 11.24 -13.06 -5.65
CA GLY A 66 9.99 -12.41 -6.02
C GLY A 66 10.21 -11.09 -6.74
N TYR A 67 9.85 -11.06 -8.03
CA TYR A 67 9.73 -9.81 -8.77
C TYR A 67 8.65 -8.94 -8.11
N PRO A 68 8.95 -7.73 -7.59
CA PRO A 68 7.95 -6.86 -6.95
C PRO A 68 6.94 -6.27 -7.96
N TRP A 69 7.16 -6.49 -9.26
CA TRP A 69 6.45 -5.85 -10.37
C TRP A 69 5.14 -6.55 -10.73
N GLY A 70 4.97 -7.79 -10.28
CA GLY A 70 3.72 -8.52 -10.33
C GLY A 70 3.40 -8.93 -8.91
N GLU A 71 2.23 -8.55 -8.44
CA GLU A 71 1.64 -9.02 -7.19
C GLU A 71 2.15 -8.32 -5.91
N SER A 72 1.26 -7.53 -5.30
CA SER A 72 1.15 -7.28 -3.84
C SER A 72 1.70 -6.03 -3.16
N VAL A 73 2.00 -4.91 -3.85
CA VAL A 73 2.23 -3.64 -3.12
C VAL A 73 0.93 -2.90 -2.78
N PHE A 74 -0.16 -3.14 -3.53
CA PHE A 74 -1.39 -2.36 -3.39
C PHE A 74 -2.61 -3.28 -3.32
N GLY A 75 -3.01 -3.64 -2.10
CA GLY A 75 -4.15 -4.53 -1.88
C GLY A 75 -4.81 -4.36 -0.53
N VAL A 76 -5.47 -3.21 -0.30
CA VAL A 76 -6.44 -3.07 0.80
C VAL A 76 -7.77 -3.63 0.33
N SER A 77 -8.02 -4.91 0.60
CA SER A 77 -9.40 -5.40 0.59
C SER A 77 -10.00 -5.21 1.97
N LYS A 78 -10.98 -4.30 2.10
CA LYS A 78 -11.98 -4.35 3.19
C LYS A 78 -12.89 -5.54 2.89
N GLY A 79 -12.62 -6.69 3.47
CA GLY A 79 -13.38 -7.92 3.26
C GLY A 79 -13.75 -8.62 4.57
N PHE A 80 -14.49 -9.72 4.48
CA PHE A 80 -14.85 -10.57 5.64
C PHE A 80 -13.63 -10.93 6.51
N LEU A 81 -12.48 -11.19 5.88
CA LEU A 81 -11.24 -11.55 6.57
C LEU A 81 -10.63 -10.40 7.38
N SER A 82 -10.74 -9.15 6.93
CA SER A 82 -10.31 -7.99 7.73
C SER A 82 -11.25 -7.75 8.92
N GLY A 83 -12.55 -8.02 8.74
CA GLY A 83 -13.53 -8.02 9.83
C GLY A 83 -13.23 -9.09 10.88
N LEU A 84 -12.94 -10.32 10.44
CA LEU A 84 -12.53 -11.43 11.30
C LEU A 84 -11.20 -11.14 12.01
N GLN A 85 -10.24 -10.52 11.33
CA GLN A 85 -8.98 -10.08 11.94
C GLN A 85 -9.22 -9.04 13.06
N GLY A 86 -10.09 -8.07 12.82
CA GLY A 86 -10.51 -7.09 13.83
C GLY A 86 -11.22 -7.75 15.02
N PHE A 87 -12.12 -8.69 14.75
CA PHE A 87 -12.80 -9.48 15.78
C PHE A 87 -11.82 -10.26 16.66
N LEU A 88 -10.87 -10.98 16.06
CA LEU A 88 -9.86 -11.73 16.81
C LEU A 88 -8.95 -10.82 17.65
N TYR A 89 -8.69 -9.60 17.18
CA TYR A 89 -7.95 -8.61 17.96
C TYR A 89 -8.74 -8.11 19.17
N ILE A 90 -10.03 -7.82 18.98
CA ILE A 90 -10.92 -7.44 20.09
C ILE A 90 -11.00 -8.59 21.09
N LEU A 91 -11.23 -9.83 20.64
CA LEU A 91 -11.25 -11.02 21.48
C LEU A 91 -9.95 -11.17 22.29
N TYR A 92 -8.80 -11.07 21.64
CA TYR A 92 -7.49 -11.10 22.29
C TYR A 92 -7.35 -10.03 23.38
N MET A 93 -7.71 -8.77 23.08
CA MET A 93 -7.61 -7.67 24.03
C MET A 93 -8.59 -7.80 25.19
N THR A 94 -9.84 -8.21 24.92
CA THR A 94 -10.85 -8.43 25.96
C THR A 94 -10.45 -9.55 26.90
N MET A 95 -9.91 -10.66 26.39
CA MET A 95 -9.42 -11.76 27.23
C MET A 95 -8.20 -11.36 28.06
N ALA A 96 -7.28 -10.55 27.51
CA ALA A 96 -6.14 -10.02 28.26
C ALA A 96 -6.59 -9.10 29.41
N VAL A 97 -7.54 -8.19 29.16
CA VAL A 97 -8.12 -7.34 30.20
C VAL A 97 -8.86 -8.16 31.25
N GLY A 98 -9.65 -9.14 30.82
CA GLY A 98 -10.35 -10.08 31.71
C GLY A 98 -9.41 -10.84 32.64
N PHE A 99 -8.24 -11.26 32.14
CA PHE A 99 -7.19 -11.87 32.94
C PHE A 99 -6.71 -10.93 34.06
N PHE A 100 -6.35 -9.68 33.74
CA PHE A 100 -5.91 -8.71 34.75
C PHE A 100 -6.99 -8.38 35.78
N ILE A 101 -8.26 -8.26 35.37
CA ILE A 101 -9.38 -8.04 36.30
C ILE A 101 -9.56 -9.24 37.24
N SER A 102 -9.38 -10.48 36.73
CA SER A 102 -9.55 -11.70 37.52
C SER A 102 -8.46 -11.93 38.58
N LEU A 103 -7.32 -11.22 38.51
CA LEU A 103 -6.27 -11.29 39.52
C LEU A 103 -6.70 -10.69 40.86
N PHE A 104 -7.55 -9.67 40.85
CA PHE A 104 -8.01 -9.01 42.08
C PHE A 104 -8.88 -9.92 42.97
N PRO A 105 -9.96 -10.57 42.47
CA PRO A 105 -10.73 -11.51 43.28
C PRO A 105 -9.91 -12.77 43.63
N LEU A 106 -9.01 -13.21 42.76
CA LEU A 106 -8.07 -14.29 43.09
C LEU A 106 -7.18 -13.92 44.28
N PHE A 107 -6.62 -12.71 44.28
CA PHE A 107 -5.79 -12.21 45.38
C PHE A 107 -6.56 -12.13 46.69
N ILE A 108 -7.80 -11.61 46.66
CA ILE A 108 -8.68 -11.60 47.84
C ILE A 108 -8.93 -13.01 48.36
N LEU A 109 -9.27 -13.97 47.48
CA LEU A 109 -9.54 -15.34 47.87
C LEU A 109 -8.31 -16.06 48.43
N VAL A 110 -7.12 -15.80 47.87
CA VAL A 110 -5.86 -16.32 48.41
C VAL A 110 -5.58 -15.74 49.80
N LEU A 111 -5.77 -14.43 49.98
CA LEU A 111 -5.64 -13.80 51.30
C LEU A 111 -6.64 -14.38 52.30
N THR A 112 -7.91 -14.52 51.93
CA THR A 112 -8.93 -15.12 52.81
C THR A 112 -8.52 -16.54 53.22
N ALA A 113 -8.12 -17.38 52.26
CA ALA A 113 -7.71 -18.75 52.55
C ALA A 113 -6.45 -18.84 53.44
N LEU A 114 -5.50 -17.90 53.31
CA LEU A 114 -4.35 -17.81 54.19
C LEU A 114 -4.73 -17.55 55.66
N PHE A 115 -5.79 -16.78 55.90
CA PHE A 115 -6.24 -16.43 57.25
C PHE A 115 -7.28 -17.40 57.84
N THR A 116 -8.12 -18.04 57.02
CA THR A 116 -9.19 -18.92 57.51
C THR A 116 -8.85 -20.41 57.46
N ASP A 117 -8.22 -20.89 56.38
CA ASP A 117 -8.01 -22.34 56.14
C ASP A 117 -6.70 -22.60 55.38
N PRO A 118 -5.52 -22.52 56.04
CA PRO A 118 -4.21 -22.72 55.41
C PRO A 118 -3.90 -24.21 55.19
N THR A 119 -4.82 -24.94 54.56
CA THR A 119 -4.69 -26.37 54.27
C THR A 119 -4.66 -26.62 52.76
N LEU A 120 -4.14 -27.78 52.36
CA LEU A 120 -4.13 -28.22 50.95
C LEU A 120 -5.54 -28.26 50.34
N GLN A 121 -6.57 -28.49 51.15
CA GLN A 121 -7.96 -28.50 50.71
C GLN A 121 -8.47 -27.08 50.37
N GLY A 122 -8.07 -26.06 51.14
CA GLY A 122 -8.37 -24.66 50.84
C GLY A 122 -7.76 -24.20 49.51
N VAL A 123 -6.52 -24.62 49.24
CA VAL A 123 -5.84 -24.36 47.95
C VAL A 123 -6.54 -25.07 46.79
N ALA A 124 -6.93 -26.33 46.95
CA ALA A 124 -7.65 -27.09 45.92
C ALA A 124 -9.00 -26.44 45.56
N LYS A 125 -9.72 -25.89 46.54
CA LYS A 125 -10.99 -25.18 46.33
C LYS A 125 -10.81 -23.91 45.48
N ILE A 126 -9.74 -23.15 45.71
CA ILE A 126 -9.42 -21.98 44.89
C ILE A 126 -9.09 -22.41 43.45
N TYR A 127 -8.28 -23.46 43.30
CA TYR A 127 -7.92 -24.00 41.98
C TYR A 127 -9.15 -24.37 41.15
N HIS A 128 -10.07 -25.18 41.69
CA HIS A 128 -11.29 -25.59 40.98
C HIS A 128 -12.25 -24.42 40.68
N THR A 129 -12.23 -23.37 41.50
CA THR A 129 -13.05 -22.17 41.25
C THR A 129 -12.54 -21.41 40.02
N PHE A 130 -11.24 -21.45 39.77
CA PHE A 130 -10.56 -20.62 38.77
C PHE A 130 -10.09 -21.40 37.53
N GLU A 131 -10.02 -22.72 37.56
CA GLU A 131 -9.52 -23.53 36.44
C GLU A 131 -10.31 -23.30 35.15
N ILE A 132 -11.65 -23.30 35.22
CA ILE A 132 -12.53 -23.10 34.06
C ILE A 132 -12.45 -21.67 33.52
N PRO A 133 -12.60 -20.60 34.33
CA PRO A 133 -12.50 -19.24 33.78
C PRO A 133 -11.11 -18.93 33.22
N TYR A 134 -10.03 -19.37 33.85
CA TYR A 134 -8.69 -19.19 33.27
C TYR A 134 -8.47 -20.03 32.01
N ALA A 135 -9.07 -21.22 31.90
CA ALA A 135 -9.04 -22.00 30.66
C ALA A 135 -9.76 -21.26 29.51
N ILE A 136 -10.93 -20.68 29.77
CA ILE A 136 -11.66 -19.88 28.77
C ILE A 136 -10.85 -18.64 28.36
N LEU A 137 -10.28 -17.92 29.32
CA LEU A 137 -9.42 -16.76 29.06
C LEU A 137 -8.19 -17.16 28.23
N ALA A 138 -7.53 -18.27 28.56
CA ALA A 138 -6.36 -18.76 27.85
C ALA A 138 -6.69 -19.16 26.41
N VAL A 139 -7.75 -19.95 26.21
CA VAL A 139 -8.20 -20.36 24.87
C VAL A 139 -8.59 -19.15 24.02
N GLY A 140 -9.32 -18.19 24.58
CA GLY A 140 -9.69 -16.96 23.89
C GLY A 140 -8.49 -16.07 23.54
N TYR A 141 -7.53 -15.94 24.47
CA TYR A 141 -6.30 -15.17 24.27
C TYR A 141 -5.43 -15.78 23.17
N PHE A 142 -5.12 -17.08 23.28
CA PHE A 142 -4.26 -17.77 22.31
C PHE A 142 -4.96 -17.95 20.97
N GLY A 143 -6.25 -18.28 20.96
CA GLY A 143 -7.08 -18.34 19.76
C GLY A 143 -7.13 -17.01 19.02
N GLY A 144 -7.37 -15.91 19.73
CA GLY A 144 -7.33 -14.56 19.16
C GLY A 144 -5.94 -14.17 18.63
N LYS A 145 -4.89 -14.38 19.43
CA LYS A 145 -3.51 -14.01 19.09
C LYS A 145 -2.98 -14.80 17.89
N TYR A 146 -3.00 -16.13 17.96
CA TYR A 146 -2.45 -16.99 16.91
C TYR A 146 -3.37 -17.07 15.69
N GLY A 147 -4.69 -17.08 15.89
CA GLY A 147 -5.66 -17.02 14.80
C GLY A 147 -5.49 -15.77 13.94
N ARG A 148 -5.23 -14.61 14.56
CA ARG A 148 -4.90 -13.37 13.84
C ARG A 148 -3.63 -13.52 13.01
N ILE A 149 -2.54 -14.05 13.60
CA ILE A 149 -1.26 -14.22 12.90
C ILE A 149 -1.41 -15.17 11.70
N LEU A 150 -2.16 -16.26 11.89
CA LEU A 150 -2.46 -17.21 10.82
C LEU A 150 -3.30 -16.56 9.71
N LEU A 151 -4.34 -15.81 10.07
CA LEU A 151 -5.15 -15.06 9.10
C LEU A 151 -4.32 -14.03 8.34
N VAL A 152 -3.38 -13.34 8.99
CA VAL A 152 -2.48 -12.41 8.30
C VAL A 152 -1.64 -13.16 7.27
N ARG A 153 -1.06 -14.32 7.61
CA ARG A 153 -0.32 -15.15 6.65
C ARG A 153 -1.19 -15.62 5.49
N LEU A 154 -2.41 -16.08 5.76
CA LEU A 154 -3.35 -16.53 4.73
C LEU A 154 -3.82 -15.37 3.84
N THR A 155 -4.07 -14.20 4.43
CA THR A 155 -4.45 -12.99 3.71
C THR A 155 -3.29 -12.52 2.84
N HIS A 156 -2.06 -12.55 3.34
CA HIS A 156 -0.86 -12.25 2.58
C HIS A 156 -0.69 -13.22 1.40
N LYS A 157 -0.93 -14.52 1.59
CA LYS A 157 -0.90 -15.53 0.51
C LYS A 157 -1.99 -15.27 -0.54
N ARG A 158 -3.19 -14.84 -0.12
CA ARG A 158 -4.32 -14.52 -1.01
C ARG A 158 -4.14 -13.18 -1.73
N GLN A 159 -3.46 -12.23 -1.11
CA GLN A 159 -3.08 -10.93 -1.69
C GLN A 159 -2.00 -11.08 -2.76
N ARG A 160 -1.04 -12.00 -2.58
CA ARG A 160 -0.10 -12.39 -3.64
C ARG A 160 -0.87 -12.86 -4.89
N ALA A 161 -1.91 -13.67 -4.72
CA ALA A 161 -2.75 -14.11 -5.84
C ALA A 161 -3.70 -13.04 -6.45
N ASN A 162 -3.60 -11.75 -6.08
CA ASN A 162 -4.39 -10.69 -6.72
C ASN A 162 -3.59 -10.06 -7.89
N PRO A 163 -4.02 -10.25 -9.15
CA PRO A 163 -3.36 -9.69 -10.32
C PRO A 163 -3.51 -8.17 -10.45
N THR A 164 -4.29 -7.51 -9.57
CA THR A 164 -4.51 -6.05 -9.65
C THR A 164 -3.24 -5.28 -9.32
N GLY A 165 -2.79 -4.42 -10.22
CA GLY A 165 -1.58 -3.64 -10.02
C GLY A 165 -1.04 -2.96 -11.28
N LEU A 166 0.12 -2.34 -11.12
CA LEU A 166 0.86 -1.61 -12.15
C LEU A 166 2.05 -2.47 -12.62
N TYR A 167 2.12 -2.78 -13.90
CA TYR A 167 3.12 -3.66 -14.49
C TYR A 167 4.09 -2.86 -15.36
N ARG A 168 5.14 -2.30 -14.74
CA ARG A 168 6.16 -1.47 -15.42
C ARG A 168 6.72 -2.10 -16.69
N ARG A 169 7.11 -3.38 -16.64
CA ARG A 169 7.75 -4.06 -17.78
C ARG A 169 6.87 -4.24 -19.00
N GLU A 170 5.57 -4.38 -18.76
CA GLU A 170 4.57 -4.54 -19.82
C GLU A 170 3.95 -3.19 -20.21
N GLY A 171 4.04 -2.18 -19.33
CA GLY A 171 3.36 -0.89 -19.49
C GLY A 171 1.86 -0.97 -19.19
N LEU A 172 1.41 -2.00 -18.47
CA LEU A 172 0.00 -2.34 -18.34
C LEU A 172 -0.50 -2.12 -16.91
N VAL A 173 -1.80 -1.88 -16.79
CA VAL A 173 -2.54 -1.85 -15.54
C VAL A 173 -3.55 -2.98 -15.58
N ARG A 174 -3.50 -3.85 -14.56
CA ARG A 174 -4.48 -4.92 -14.38
C ARG A 174 -5.42 -4.58 -13.24
N ILE A 175 -6.71 -4.82 -13.45
CA ILE A 175 -7.76 -4.61 -12.44
C ILE A 175 -8.63 -5.84 -12.38
N LYS A 176 -8.58 -6.57 -11.26
CA LYS A 176 -9.44 -7.74 -11.04
C LYS A 176 -10.89 -7.29 -10.83
N LYS A 177 -11.80 -7.79 -11.67
CA LYS A 177 -13.26 -7.64 -11.51
C LYS A 177 -13.91 -9.01 -11.38
N GLY A 178 -14.17 -9.42 -10.15
CA GLY A 178 -14.76 -10.72 -9.86
C GLY A 178 -13.81 -11.85 -10.28
N LYS A 179 -14.20 -12.59 -11.33
CA LYS A 179 -13.39 -13.68 -11.91
C LYS A 179 -12.48 -13.24 -13.04
N ALA A 180 -12.79 -12.13 -13.71
CA ALA A 180 -12.02 -11.63 -14.85
C ALA A 180 -11.00 -10.56 -14.44
N VAL A 181 -10.01 -10.32 -15.31
CA VAL A 181 -9.00 -9.27 -15.14
C VAL A 181 -9.10 -8.31 -16.33
N PHE A 182 -9.36 -7.04 -16.02
CA PHE A 182 -9.29 -5.96 -17.01
C PHE A 182 -7.82 -5.55 -17.18
N GLU A 183 -7.31 -5.60 -18.39
CA GLU A 183 -5.95 -5.19 -18.74
C GLU A 183 -5.97 -4.07 -19.77
N ALA A 184 -5.28 -2.97 -19.46
CA ALA A 184 -5.15 -1.83 -20.36
C ALA A 184 -3.79 -1.13 -20.20
N PRO A 185 -3.26 -0.47 -21.25
CA PRO A 185 -2.06 0.33 -21.16
C PRO A 185 -2.17 1.44 -20.11
N PHE A 186 -1.09 1.66 -19.35
CA PHE A 186 -1.04 2.66 -18.29
C PHE A 186 -1.33 4.08 -18.78
N ILE A 187 -0.92 4.39 -20.00
CA ILE A 187 -1.11 5.69 -20.63
C ILE A 187 -2.59 6.04 -20.91
N GLU A 188 -3.46 5.03 -20.91
CA GLU A 188 -4.90 5.19 -21.11
C GLU A 188 -5.63 5.57 -19.81
N PHE A 189 -4.93 5.69 -18.68
CA PHE A 189 -5.54 6.06 -17.40
C PHE A 189 -5.38 7.55 -17.11
N ASP A 190 -6.47 8.20 -16.73
CA ASP A 190 -6.47 9.55 -16.19
C ASP A 190 -6.44 9.49 -14.66
N ALA A 191 -5.52 10.26 -14.07
CA ALA A 191 -5.36 10.34 -12.62
C ALA A 191 -6.23 11.45 -12.04
N TYR A 192 -6.98 11.13 -10.99
CA TYR A 192 -7.88 12.05 -10.30
C TYR A 192 -7.54 12.14 -8.82
N LEU A 193 -7.59 13.36 -8.30
CA LEU A 193 -7.60 13.66 -6.88
C LEU A 193 -9.03 13.56 -6.36
N VAL A 194 -9.28 12.59 -5.51
CA VAL A 194 -10.60 12.36 -4.92
C VAL A 194 -10.61 12.78 -3.46
N HIS A 195 -11.59 13.60 -3.09
CA HIS A 195 -11.86 13.94 -1.70
C HIS A 195 -12.77 12.90 -1.06
N SER A 196 -12.29 12.27 0.00
CA SER A 196 -13.07 11.33 0.82
C SER A 196 -13.45 12.00 2.13
N PRO A 197 -14.75 12.13 2.46
CA PRO A 197 -15.18 12.68 3.73
C PRO A 197 -14.80 11.72 4.85
N SER A 198 -14.12 12.22 5.90
CA SER A 198 -13.95 11.41 7.10
C SER A 198 -15.20 11.45 7.97
N GLY A 199 -15.53 10.32 8.59
CA GLY A 199 -16.63 10.24 9.58
C GLY A 199 -16.42 11.13 10.82
N ARG A 200 -15.27 11.81 10.94
CA ARG A 200 -14.95 12.77 12.01
C ARG A 200 -14.73 14.20 11.49
N GLY A 201 -15.19 14.53 10.27
CA GLY A 201 -15.11 15.88 9.70
C GLY A 201 -13.74 16.28 9.11
N GLY A 202 -12.80 15.33 9.03
CA GLY A 202 -11.52 15.50 8.35
C GLY A 202 -11.65 15.38 6.83
N ARG A 203 -10.75 16.06 6.11
CA ARG A 203 -10.63 15.98 4.65
C ARG A 203 -9.48 15.05 4.31
N TYR A 204 -9.80 13.95 3.63
CA TYR A 204 -8.79 13.03 3.12
C TYR A 204 -8.76 13.08 1.61
N PHE A 205 -7.56 13.00 1.06
CA PHE A 205 -7.30 12.99 -0.36
C PHE A 205 -6.76 11.62 -0.76
N ASN A 206 -7.29 11.09 -1.85
CA ASN A 206 -6.93 9.80 -2.40
C ASN A 206 -6.65 9.92 -3.91
N LEU A 207 -5.76 9.05 -4.41
CA LEU A 207 -5.46 8.96 -5.84
C LEU A 207 -6.32 7.87 -6.49
N LEU A 208 -7.05 8.25 -7.54
CA LEU A 208 -7.86 7.36 -8.36
C LEU A 208 -7.35 7.36 -9.79
N LEU A 209 -7.06 6.20 -10.35
CA LEU A 209 -6.79 6.03 -11.78
C LEU A 209 -8.07 5.55 -12.47
N GLN A 210 -8.57 6.34 -13.41
CA GLN A 210 -9.77 6.03 -14.20
C GLN A 210 -9.34 5.75 -15.63
N HIS A 211 -9.71 4.59 -16.16
CA HIS A 211 -9.47 4.28 -17.56
C HIS A 211 -10.25 5.27 -18.44
N ARG A 212 -9.60 5.87 -19.44
CA ARG A 212 -10.18 6.91 -20.29
C ARG A 212 -11.35 6.39 -21.12
N TYR A 213 -11.22 5.18 -21.68
CA TYR A 213 -12.19 4.63 -22.63
C TYR A 213 -13.21 3.69 -22.00
N SER A 214 -13.19 3.52 -20.66
CA SER A 214 -14.10 2.59 -19.98
C SER A 214 -14.40 3.05 -18.56
N LYS A 215 -15.36 2.43 -17.88
CA LYS A 215 -15.70 2.75 -16.47
C LYS A 215 -14.81 2.03 -15.45
N HIS A 216 -13.64 1.56 -15.85
CA HIS A 216 -12.72 0.83 -14.97
C HIS A 216 -11.90 1.80 -14.11
N GLN A 217 -11.91 1.56 -12.81
CA GLN A 217 -11.29 2.42 -11.80
C GLN A 217 -10.32 1.60 -10.96
N LEU A 218 -9.14 2.16 -10.71
CA LEU A 218 -8.14 1.63 -9.80
C LEU A 218 -7.88 2.66 -8.69
N TRP A 219 -8.29 2.30 -7.48
CA TRP A 219 -8.02 3.08 -6.28
C TRP A 219 -6.62 2.78 -5.77
N MET A 220 -5.77 3.79 -5.65
CA MET A 220 -4.36 3.62 -5.29
C MET A 220 -4.14 3.56 -3.77
N ASN A 221 -4.80 2.60 -3.11
CA ASN A 221 -4.91 2.51 -1.65
C ASN A 221 -3.76 1.77 -0.92
N GLY A 222 -2.50 1.84 -1.36
CA GLY A 222 -1.40 1.09 -0.70
C GLY A 222 -0.32 1.94 -0.04
N LEU A 223 0.36 2.78 -0.81
CA LEU A 223 1.43 3.66 -0.29
C LEU A 223 0.94 5.01 0.19
N LEU A 224 -0.30 5.37 -0.15
CA LEU A 224 -0.93 6.58 0.33
C LEU A 224 -2.42 6.27 0.48
N THR A 225 -2.87 6.11 1.72
CA THR A 225 -4.29 6.05 2.06
C THR A 225 -4.62 7.24 2.91
N ASP A 226 -5.64 8.00 2.50
CA ASP A 226 -6.21 9.08 3.28
C ASP A 226 -5.19 10.18 3.62
N ALA A 227 -4.53 10.73 2.60
CA ALA A 227 -3.61 11.84 2.78
C ALA A 227 -4.34 13.07 3.33
N MET A 228 -3.78 13.71 4.35
CA MET A 228 -4.34 14.97 4.87
C MET A 228 -3.94 16.18 4.03
N ASP A 229 -2.86 16.07 3.25
CA ASP A 229 -2.37 17.10 2.34
C ASP A 229 -2.51 16.60 0.88
N GLN A 230 -3.09 17.44 0.04
CA GLN A 230 -3.25 17.22 -1.39
C GLN A 230 -1.92 17.08 -2.12
N LYS A 231 -0.87 17.77 -1.66
CA LYS A 231 0.46 17.70 -2.27
C LYS A 231 1.08 16.30 -2.15
N GLU A 232 0.75 15.56 -1.11
CA GLU A 232 1.19 14.16 -0.96
C GLU A 232 0.61 13.28 -2.07
N VAL A 233 -0.62 13.56 -2.52
CA VAL A 233 -1.25 12.84 -3.63
C VAL A 233 -0.56 13.17 -4.96
N TYR A 234 -0.17 14.43 -5.14
CA TYR A 234 0.60 14.84 -6.33
C TYR A 234 1.98 14.16 -6.37
N ALA A 235 2.69 14.17 -5.25
CA ALA A 235 3.97 13.52 -5.07
C ALA A 235 3.87 12.00 -5.35
N TYR A 236 2.80 11.38 -4.87
CA TYR A 236 2.51 9.98 -5.14
C TYR A 236 2.22 9.70 -6.62
N TRP A 237 1.49 10.58 -7.31
CA TRP A 237 1.25 10.46 -8.74
C TRP A 237 2.54 10.60 -9.56
N GLU A 238 3.42 11.54 -9.23
CA GLU A 238 4.75 11.64 -9.86
C GLU A 238 5.59 10.38 -9.63
N MET A 239 5.54 9.81 -8.43
CA MET A 239 6.19 8.54 -8.10
C MET A 239 5.68 7.38 -8.95
N ILE A 240 4.36 7.29 -9.17
CA ILE A 240 3.77 6.27 -10.05
C ILE A 240 4.17 6.47 -11.51
N GLN A 241 4.19 7.71 -11.99
CA GLN A 241 4.62 8.01 -13.36
C GLN A 241 6.07 7.59 -13.60
N GLN A 242 7.02 7.99 -12.74
CA GLN A 242 8.41 7.55 -12.87
C GLN A 242 8.55 6.03 -12.68
N PHE A 243 7.75 5.42 -11.79
CA PHE A 243 7.72 3.97 -11.63
C PHE A 243 7.26 3.25 -12.90
N MET A 244 6.34 3.80 -13.69
CA MET A 244 5.89 3.16 -14.94
C MET A 244 6.77 3.48 -16.14
N ASP A 245 7.49 4.60 -16.11
CA ASP A 245 8.31 5.07 -17.22
C ASP A 245 9.64 4.31 -17.33
N VAL A 246 9.78 3.50 -18.37
CA VAL A 246 10.99 2.71 -18.63
C VAL A 246 12.13 3.51 -19.27
N SER A 247 11.90 4.79 -19.62
CA SER A 247 12.95 5.66 -20.16
C SER A 247 13.94 6.13 -19.08
N GLY A 248 13.57 6.05 -17.80
CA GLY A 248 14.37 6.47 -16.66
C GLY A 248 14.46 5.42 -15.56
N PRO A 249 15.34 5.62 -14.56
CA PRO A 249 15.47 4.71 -13.42
C PRO A 249 14.22 4.77 -12.54
N LEU A 250 14.03 3.73 -11.73
CA LEU A 250 13.00 3.70 -10.71
C LEU A 250 13.11 4.88 -9.73
N PRO A 251 11.98 5.35 -9.17
CA PRO A 251 11.99 6.35 -8.12
C PRO A 251 12.94 5.97 -7.00
N ASP A 252 13.78 6.92 -6.57
CA ASP A 252 14.70 6.69 -5.46
C ASP A 252 13.97 6.77 -4.11
N VAL A 253 13.28 5.69 -3.76
CA VAL A 253 12.46 5.59 -2.54
C VAL A 253 12.73 4.27 -1.80
N PRO A 254 12.56 4.20 -0.46
CA PRO A 254 12.92 3.02 0.30
C PRO A 254 12.20 1.75 -0.15
N ILE A 255 10.94 1.85 -0.58
CA ILE A 255 10.18 0.67 -1.00
C ILE A 255 10.76 -0.03 -2.23
N PHE A 256 11.45 0.70 -3.11
CA PHE A 256 12.06 0.11 -4.31
C PHE A 256 13.51 -0.33 -4.09
N GLU A 257 14.18 0.12 -3.02
CA GLU A 257 15.59 -0.19 -2.76
C GLU A 257 15.93 -1.68 -2.89
N PRO A 258 15.17 -2.63 -2.30
CA PRO A 258 15.48 -4.04 -2.41
C PRO A 258 15.50 -4.59 -3.84
N PHE A 259 14.85 -3.90 -4.77
CA PHE A 259 14.58 -4.42 -6.11
C PHE A 259 15.25 -3.62 -7.24
N ARG A 260 15.97 -2.53 -6.90
CA ARG A 260 16.61 -1.65 -7.89
C ARG A 260 17.58 -2.40 -8.81
N HIS A 261 18.30 -3.38 -8.28
CA HIS A 261 19.24 -4.22 -9.04
C HIS A 261 18.55 -5.12 -10.07
N GLY A 262 17.25 -5.42 -9.91
CA GLY A 262 16.47 -6.27 -10.82
C GLY A 262 15.84 -5.53 -12.00
N ASP A 263 15.95 -4.20 -12.06
CA ASP A 263 15.52 -3.38 -13.18
C ASP A 263 16.76 -2.90 -13.97
N PRO A 264 16.93 -3.27 -15.25
CA PRO A 264 18.17 -3.03 -15.99
C PRO A 264 18.50 -1.54 -16.15
N VAL A 265 17.50 -0.70 -16.42
CA VAL A 265 17.69 0.76 -16.54
C VAL A 265 18.14 1.36 -15.22
N THR A 266 17.53 0.93 -14.12
CA THR A 266 17.91 1.37 -12.78
C THR A 266 19.29 0.87 -12.38
N ALA A 267 19.63 -0.38 -12.67
CA ALA A 267 20.94 -0.96 -12.37
C ALA A 267 22.07 -0.23 -13.12
N GLU A 268 21.88 0.05 -14.41
CA GLU A 268 22.84 0.86 -15.18
C GLU A 268 22.99 2.28 -14.61
N TRP A 269 21.88 2.92 -14.25
CA TRP A 269 21.88 4.25 -13.67
C TRP A 269 22.60 4.28 -12.31
N ASP A 270 22.31 3.33 -11.43
CA ASP A 270 22.92 3.23 -10.10
C ASP A 270 24.43 2.94 -10.19
N GLN A 271 24.85 2.10 -11.14
CA GLN A 271 26.27 1.88 -11.45
C GLN A 271 26.97 3.14 -11.96
N ARG A 272 26.36 3.86 -12.90
CA ARG A 272 26.92 5.11 -13.45
C ARG A 272 27.05 6.21 -12.39
N THR A 273 26.10 6.28 -11.46
CA THR A 273 26.06 7.31 -10.41
C THR A 273 26.80 6.93 -9.13
N GLY A 274 27.28 5.69 -9.02
CA GLY A 274 27.95 5.20 -7.81
C GLY A 274 27.05 5.17 -6.57
N ARG A 275 25.75 4.95 -6.76
CA ARG A 275 24.75 5.00 -5.68
C ARG A 275 24.91 3.80 -4.74
N ASP A 276 24.92 4.06 -3.42
CA ASP A 276 24.92 3.02 -2.38
C ASP A 276 23.66 2.13 -2.49
N PRO A 277 23.82 0.79 -2.68
CA PRO A 277 22.70 -0.17 -2.70
C PRO A 277 21.89 -0.22 -1.40
N PHE A 278 22.49 0.18 -0.26
CA PHE A 278 21.87 0.13 1.07
C PHE A 278 21.49 1.51 1.61
N LYS A 279 21.46 2.54 0.74
CA LYS A 279 21.21 3.94 1.10
C LYS A 279 20.04 4.12 2.08
N TRP A 280 18.88 3.55 1.79
CA TRP A 280 17.66 3.69 2.60
C TRP A 280 17.63 2.70 3.78
N ARG A 281 18.14 1.49 3.62
CA ARG A 281 18.27 0.47 4.68
C ARG A 281 19.12 0.97 5.85
N ASN A 282 20.18 1.72 5.53
CA ASN A 282 21.09 2.30 6.51
C ASN A 282 20.43 3.43 7.35
N ILE A 283 19.32 4.02 6.88
CA ILE A 283 18.60 5.08 7.58
C ILE A 283 17.56 4.48 8.52
N SER A 284 17.60 4.84 9.81
CA SER A 284 16.54 4.44 10.76
C SER A 284 15.34 5.36 10.71
N PRO A 285 14.12 4.86 10.99
CA PRO A 285 12.94 5.72 11.10
C PRO A 285 13.18 6.89 12.08
N GLU A 286 13.86 6.62 13.20
CA GLU A 286 14.21 7.65 14.18
C GLU A 286 15.22 8.67 13.64
N SER A 287 16.26 8.21 12.94
CA SER A 287 17.26 9.09 12.31
C SER A 287 16.62 9.93 11.21
N TRP A 288 15.78 9.33 10.37
CA TRP A 288 15.00 9.99 9.34
C TRP A 288 14.15 11.12 9.91
N ARG A 289 13.36 10.81 10.95
CA ARG A 289 12.49 11.76 11.64
C ARG A 289 13.29 12.94 12.21
N LYS A 290 14.45 12.67 12.81
CA LYS A 290 15.27 13.71 13.44
C LYS A 290 16.00 14.60 12.44
N HIS A 291 16.52 14.03 11.35
CA HIS A 291 17.50 14.72 10.51
C HIS A 291 16.97 15.20 9.17
N HIS A 292 15.83 14.70 8.72
CA HIS A 292 15.44 14.93 7.33
C HIS A 292 13.93 15.10 7.09
N GLU A 293 13.07 14.70 8.03
CA GLU A 293 11.62 14.90 7.91
C GLU A 293 11.25 16.36 7.64
N GLN A 294 11.91 17.30 8.33
CA GLN A 294 11.66 18.72 8.13
C GLN A 294 11.99 19.16 6.70
N THR A 295 13.19 18.83 6.21
CA THR A 295 13.62 19.13 4.84
C THR A 295 12.69 18.50 3.80
N TYR A 296 12.20 17.28 4.06
CA TYR A 296 11.21 16.62 3.22
C TYR A 296 9.90 17.41 3.16
N ARG A 297 9.35 17.80 4.32
CA ARG A 297 8.09 18.57 4.38
C ARG A 297 8.25 19.93 3.71
N GLU A 298 9.39 20.59 3.87
CA GLU A 298 9.71 21.84 3.19
C GLU A 298 9.77 21.65 1.67
N ARG A 299 10.44 20.59 1.18
CA ARG A 299 10.49 20.25 -0.24
C ARG A 299 9.10 19.99 -0.81
N LEU A 300 8.26 19.22 -0.12
CA LEU A 300 6.88 18.97 -0.53
C LEU A 300 6.07 20.27 -0.64
N ARG A 301 6.20 21.15 0.36
CA ARG A 301 5.53 22.46 0.37
C ARG A 301 6.03 23.39 -0.72
N ALA A 302 7.33 23.40 -1.00
CA ALA A 302 7.94 24.25 -2.01
C ALA A 302 7.71 23.75 -3.45
N THR A 303 7.50 22.43 -3.62
CA THR A 303 7.31 21.84 -4.95
C THR A 303 5.98 22.34 -5.56
N ASN A 304 6.08 22.82 -6.80
CA ASN A 304 4.94 23.16 -7.62
C ASN A 304 4.59 21.99 -8.53
N PHE A 305 3.49 21.32 -8.21
CA PHE A 305 2.98 20.18 -8.96
C PHE A 305 2.05 20.57 -10.13
N HIS A 306 1.74 21.87 -10.26
CA HIS A 306 0.94 22.38 -11.36
C HIS A 306 1.84 22.61 -12.58
N GLN A 307 1.89 21.61 -13.45
CA GLN A 307 2.65 21.64 -14.70
C GLN A 307 1.75 21.35 -15.89
N ALA A 308 2.20 21.76 -17.08
CA ALA A 308 1.53 21.42 -18.33
C ALA A 308 1.52 19.89 -18.50
N CYS A 309 0.37 19.34 -18.86
CA CYS A 309 0.21 17.91 -19.01
C CYS A 309 0.78 17.45 -20.36
N ILE A 310 1.84 16.64 -20.34
CA ILE A 310 2.53 16.18 -21.56
C ILE A 310 1.63 15.34 -22.45
N LEU A 311 0.63 14.67 -21.87
CA LEU A 311 -0.28 13.81 -22.60
C LEU A 311 -1.26 14.57 -23.48
N ASP A 312 -1.54 15.83 -23.13
CA ASP A 312 -2.59 16.63 -23.76
C ASP A 312 -2.31 16.90 -25.23
N ALA A 313 -1.03 17.05 -25.59
CA ALA A 313 -0.60 17.26 -26.97
C ALA A 313 -0.81 16.02 -27.86
N HIS A 314 -0.99 14.84 -27.27
CA HIS A 314 -1.06 13.57 -27.98
C HIS A 314 -2.48 12.99 -28.06
N ILE A 315 -3.48 13.64 -27.45
CA ILE A 315 -4.88 13.19 -27.47
C ILE A 315 -5.63 13.93 -28.58
N GLN A 316 -6.12 13.19 -29.57
CA GLN A 316 -6.94 13.75 -30.64
C GLN A 316 -8.28 14.24 -30.06
N GLY A 317 -8.65 15.51 -30.29
CA GLY A 317 -10.01 16.02 -29.99
C GLY A 317 -10.46 15.87 -28.52
N ARG A 318 -9.69 16.43 -27.59
CA ARG A 318 -9.98 16.34 -26.16
C ARG A 318 -11.36 16.92 -25.82
N GLY A 319 -12.21 16.12 -25.15
CA GLY A 319 -13.58 16.49 -24.78
C GLY A 319 -14.68 15.97 -25.71
N LEU A 320 -14.33 15.21 -26.76
CA LEU A 320 -15.29 14.47 -27.58
C LEU A 320 -15.85 13.24 -26.85
N PRO A 321 -17.08 12.79 -27.16
CA PRO A 321 -17.70 11.63 -26.53
C PRO A 321 -16.90 10.34 -26.79
N LEU A 322 -17.05 9.38 -25.86
CA LEU A 322 -16.40 8.07 -25.92
C LEU A 322 -16.70 7.36 -27.26
N PRO A 323 -15.73 6.68 -27.88
CA PRO A 323 -16.02 5.78 -28.99
C PRO A 323 -16.94 4.62 -28.53
N ASP A 324 -17.84 4.16 -29.41
CA ASP A 324 -18.89 3.17 -29.09
C ASP A 324 -18.37 1.78 -28.67
N GLN A 325 -17.06 1.51 -28.78
CA GLN A 325 -16.43 0.25 -28.40
C GLN A 325 -15.41 0.46 -27.26
N PRO A 326 -15.48 -0.33 -26.16
CA PRO A 326 -14.49 -0.25 -25.09
C PRO A 326 -13.14 -0.77 -25.60
N GLN A 327 -12.14 0.11 -25.66
CA GLN A 327 -10.74 -0.30 -25.78
C GLN A 327 -10.27 -0.85 -24.42
N GLY A 328 -9.58 -1.99 -24.44
CA GLY A 328 -9.14 -2.75 -23.26
C GLY A 328 -9.51 -4.24 -23.37
N ALA A 329 -8.56 -5.13 -23.08
CA ALA A 329 -8.78 -6.57 -23.14
C ALA A 329 -9.30 -7.08 -21.79
N MET A 330 -10.40 -7.84 -21.84
CA MET A 330 -10.84 -8.63 -20.70
C MET A 330 -10.18 -10.00 -20.78
N LEU A 331 -9.26 -10.30 -19.86
CA LEU A 331 -8.71 -11.64 -19.71
C LEU A 331 -9.67 -12.45 -18.83
N ALA A 332 -10.17 -13.56 -19.39
CA ALA A 332 -11.09 -14.48 -18.73
C ALA A 332 -10.39 -15.42 -17.74
#